data_AF-A0A5E9B278-F1
#
_entry.id   AF-A0A5E9B278-F1
#
_cell.length_a   1.000
_cell.length_b   1.000
_cell.length_c   1.000
_cell.angle_alpha   90.00
_cell.angle_beta   90.00
_cell.angle_gamma   90.00
#
_symmetry.space_group_name_H-M   'P 1'
#
loop_
_entity.id
_entity.type
_entity.pdbx_description
1 polymer ?
#
loop_
_entity_poly.entity_id
_entity_poly.type
_entity_poly.pdbx_seq_one_letter_code
_entity_poly.pdbx_strand_id
1 'polypeptide(L)'
;MTADAKQLRQQSYISKLTLTNFRNYAALSLELAPGAVVLSGDNGAGKTNLLEAISFLTPGRGLRRAPYADVAREGGDGGFALHARIEGPEGQVEIGTGISGGDAAGEGGRKVRINGAPARSAEDMLEWLRVVWLT
;
A
#
# COMPACT_ATOMS: atom_id res chain seq x y z
N MET A 1 -2.24 27.36 19.51
CA MET A 1 -2.18 26.49 18.32
C MET A 1 -0.86 25.70 18.26
N THR A 2 -0.52 24.91 19.28
CA THR A 2 0.89 24.47 19.45
C THR A 2 1.11 23.00 19.84
N ALA A 3 0.08 22.26 20.26
CA ALA A 3 0.19 20.83 20.59
C ALA A 3 -0.10 19.92 19.38
N ASP A 4 -1.24 20.09 18.71
CA ASP A 4 -1.66 19.25 17.56
C ASP A 4 -0.66 19.24 16.41
N ALA A 5 -0.17 20.43 16.02
CA ALA A 5 0.78 20.55 14.92
C ALA A 5 2.16 19.92 15.24
N LYS A 6 2.50 19.76 16.52
CA LYS A 6 3.73 19.11 16.96
C LYS A 6 3.55 17.59 17.05
N GLN A 7 2.35 17.15 17.43
CA GLN A 7 1.97 15.74 17.52
C GLN A 7 1.81 15.10 16.13
N LEU A 8 1.22 15.81 15.17
CA LEU A 8 1.12 15.37 13.78
C LEU A 8 2.49 15.21 13.10
N ARG A 9 3.50 15.99 13.50
CA ARG A 9 4.89 15.85 13.01
C ARG A 9 5.60 14.61 13.56
N GLN A 10 5.05 13.95 14.59
CA GLN A 10 5.62 12.75 15.19
C GLN A 10 4.88 11.46 14.79
N GLN A 11 3.85 11.55 13.94
CA GLN A 11 3.10 10.38 13.50
C GLN A 11 3.48 10.02 12.07
N SER A 12 3.75 8.74 11.84
CA SER A 12 3.93 8.25 10.49
C SER A 12 2.62 8.35 9.71
N TYR A 13 2.66 8.88 8.49
CA TYR A 13 1.50 8.91 7.58
C TYR A 13 1.93 8.63 6.14
N ILE A 14 1.02 8.05 5.36
CA ILE A 14 1.21 7.87 3.92
C ILE A 14 1.00 9.25 3.27
N SER A 15 2.04 9.85 2.72
CA SER A 15 1.95 11.12 1.99
C SER A 15 1.62 10.94 0.51
N LYS A 16 1.96 9.77 -0.06
CA LYS A 16 1.59 9.41 -1.42
C LYS A 16 1.27 7.92 -1.53
N LEU A 17 0.23 7.59 -2.29
CA LEU A 17 -0.12 6.22 -2.64
C LEU A 17 -0.30 6.09 -4.16
N THR A 18 0.40 5.14 -4.77
CA THR A 18 0.30 4.83 -6.20
C THR A 18 -0.06 3.36 -6.39
N LEU A 19 -1.04 3.08 -7.23
CA LEU A 19 -1.48 1.73 -7.60
C LEU A 19 -1.32 1.52 -9.11
N THR A 20 -0.91 0.32 -9.49
CA THR A 20 -0.89 -0.15 -10.89
C THR A 20 -1.50 -1.54 -10.94
N ASN A 21 -2.49 -1.74 -11.81
CA ASN A 21 -3.17 -3.03 -12.02
C ASN A 21 -3.65 -3.70 -10.72
N PHE A 22 -4.19 -2.94 -9.77
CA PHE A 22 -4.64 -3.45 -8.48
C PHE A 22 -6.16 -3.50 -8.40
N ARG A 23 -6.75 -4.71 -8.29
CA ARG A 23 -8.21 -4.91 -8.26
C ARG A 23 -8.90 -4.18 -9.42
N ASN A 24 -9.80 -3.23 -9.15
CA ASN A 24 -10.47 -2.45 -10.18
C ASN A 24 -9.67 -1.22 -10.64
N TYR A 25 -8.52 -0.91 -10.03
CA TYR A 25 -7.67 0.21 -10.43
C TYR A 25 -6.68 -0.20 -11.51
N ALA A 26 -6.81 0.36 -12.72
CA ALA A 26 -5.76 0.28 -13.73
C ALA A 26 -4.55 1.11 -13.29
N ALA A 27 -4.80 2.34 -12.86
CA ALA A 27 -3.83 3.21 -12.23
C ALA A 27 -4.53 4.11 -11.20
N LEU A 28 -3.82 4.46 -10.12
CA LEU A 28 -4.22 5.48 -9.15
C LEU A 28 -2.96 6.20 -8.67
N SER A 29 -3.03 7.52 -8.50
CA SER A 29 -2.02 8.29 -7.76
C SER A 29 -2.73 9.28 -6.85
N LEU A 30 -2.46 9.20 -5.55
CA LEU A 30 -3.12 9.98 -4.51
C LEU A 30 -2.06 10.64 -3.63
N GLU A 31 -2.09 11.98 -3.56
CA GLU A 31 -1.33 12.75 -2.58
C GLU A 31 -2.21 12.96 -1.33
N LEU A 32 -1.61 12.83 -0.15
CA LEU A 32 -2.30 12.82 1.14
C LEU A 32 -1.60 13.78 2.11
N ALA A 33 -2.43 14.48 2.89
CA ALA A 33 -1.97 15.30 4.01
C ALA A 33 -2.04 14.50 5.33
N PRO A 34 -1.27 14.87 6.36
CA PRO A 34 -1.41 14.26 7.68
C PRO A 34 -2.81 14.51 8.25
N GLY A 35 -3.38 13.50 8.90
CA GLY A 35 -4.70 13.57 9.54
C GLY A 35 -5.67 12.50 9.05
N ALA A 36 -6.94 12.66 9.39
CA ALA A 36 -7.99 11.72 9.01
C ALA A 36 -8.35 11.85 7.52
N VAL A 37 -8.47 10.71 6.85
CA VAL A 37 -8.86 10.63 5.43
C VAL A 37 -10.20 9.89 5.34
N VAL A 38 -11.16 10.49 4.64
CA VAL A 38 -12.48 9.88 4.40
C VAL A 38 -12.59 9.47 2.94
N LEU A 39 -12.80 8.18 2.70
CA LEU A 39 -13.10 7.65 1.36
C LEU A 39 -14.61 7.65 1.14
N SER A 40 -15.07 8.41 0.15
CA SER A 40 -16.50 8.51 -0.22
C SER A 40 -16.74 8.19 -1.69
N GLY A 41 -18.00 7.94 -2.05
CA GLY A 41 -18.42 7.54 -3.40
C GLY A 41 -19.30 6.30 -3.38
N ASP A 42 -19.77 5.89 -4.56
CA ASP A 42 -20.76 4.83 -4.70
C ASP A 42 -20.27 3.44 -4.30
N ASN A 43 -21.21 2.52 -4.07
CA ASN A 43 -20.89 1.11 -3.89
C ASN A 43 -20.25 0.55 -5.16
N GLY A 44 -19.16 -0.21 -5.01
CA GLY A 44 -18.37 -0.71 -6.13
C GLY A 44 -17.31 0.27 -6.66
N ALA A 45 -17.25 1.52 -6.19
CA ALA A 45 -16.24 2.50 -6.65
C ALA A 45 -14.78 2.15 -6.30
N GLY A 46 -14.54 1.10 -5.51
CA GLY A 46 -13.18 0.66 -5.15
C GLY A 46 -12.67 1.17 -3.80
N LYS A 47 -13.50 1.80 -2.97
CA LYS A 47 -13.13 2.27 -1.61
C LYS A 47 -12.48 1.18 -0.76
N THR A 48 -13.12 0.01 -0.69
CA THR A 48 -12.58 -1.15 0.05
C THR A 48 -11.33 -1.73 -0.62
N ASN A 49 -11.21 -1.63 -1.95
CA ASN A 49 -9.99 -2.06 -2.65
C ASN A 49 -8.82 -1.12 -2.33
N LEU A 50 -9.08 0.17 -2.11
CA LEU A 50 -8.05 1.13 -1.67
C LEU A 50 -7.58 0.82 -0.24
N LEU A 51 -8.51 0.52 0.68
CA LEU A 51 -8.15 0.03 2.02
C LEU A 51 -7.38 -1.29 1.96
N GLU A 52 -7.78 -2.19 1.06
CA GLU A 52 -7.03 -3.41 0.82
C GLU A 52 -5.61 -3.11 0.31
N ALA A 53 -5.41 -2.17 -0.60
CA ALA A 53 -4.07 -1.77 -1.04
C ALA A 53 -3.20 -1.27 0.13
N ILE A 54 -3.76 -0.48 1.05
CA ILE A 54 -3.05 -0.03 2.26
C ILE A 54 -2.66 -1.23 3.15
N SER A 55 -3.50 -2.26 3.23
CA SER A 55 -3.19 -3.49 3.98
C SER A 55 -2.00 -4.28 3.40
N PHE A 56 -1.61 -4.02 2.14
CA PHE A 56 -0.41 -4.60 1.57
C PHE A 56 0.86 -3.86 2.01
N LEU A 57 0.79 -2.72 2.71
CA LEU A 57 1.98 -2.11 3.32
C LEU A 57 2.42 -2.80 4.61
N THR A 58 1.82 -3.93 4.95
CA THR A 58 2.24 -4.82 6.04
C THR A 58 2.52 -6.25 5.52
N PRO A 59 3.24 -7.09 6.29
CA PRO A 59 3.50 -8.47 5.91
C PRO A 59 2.23 -9.29 5.68
N GLY A 60 2.31 -10.28 4.79
CA GLY A 60 1.21 -11.20 4.50
C GLY A 60 0.44 -10.84 3.23
N ARG A 61 -0.82 -11.32 3.18
CA ARG A 61 -1.70 -11.30 1.99
C ARG A 61 -2.75 -10.19 2.00
N GLY A 62 -2.52 -9.14 2.79
CA GLY A 62 -3.49 -8.08 3.02
C GLY A 62 -4.77 -8.53 3.74
N LEU A 63 -5.72 -7.61 3.84
CA LEU A 63 -6.92 -7.71 4.68
C LEU A 63 -7.83 -8.88 4.27
N ARG A 64 -8.01 -9.12 2.96
CA ARG A 64 -8.88 -10.21 2.46
C ARG A 64 -8.17 -11.56 2.34
N ARG A 65 -6.85 -11.60 2.54
CA ARG A 65 -6.01 -12.80 2.44
C ARG A 65 -6.12 -13.55 1.10
N ALA A 66 -6.52 -12.86 0.03
CA ALA A 66 -6.69 -13.44 -1.29
C ALA A 66 -5.34 -13.93 -1.86
N PRO A 67 -5.34 -14.94 -2.74
CA PRO A 67 -4.21 -15.24 -3.62
C PRO A 67 -3.77 -13.97 -4.38
N TYR A 68 -2.46 -13.76 -4.56
CA TYR A 68 -1.96 -12.54 -5.23
C TYR A 68 -2.42 -12.43 -6.68
N ALA A 69 -2.63 -13.55 -7.38
CA ALA A 69 -3.21 -13.57 -8.72
C ALA A 69 -4.61 -12.93 -8.75
N ASP A 70 -5.41 -13.13 -7.70
CA ASP A 70 -6.76 -12.55 -7.60
C ASP A 70 -6.73 -11.06 -7.23
N VAL A 71 -5.60 -10.56 -6.75
CA VAL A 71 -5.39 -9.14 -6.41
C VAL A 71 -5.08 -8.33 -7.67
N ALA A 72 -4.41 -8.94 -8.64
CA ALA A 72 -4.15 -8.32 -9.93
C ALA A 72 -5.47 -7.95 -10.62
N ARG A 73 -5.43 -6.84 -11.37
CA ARG A 73 -6.59 -6.36 -12.11
C ARG A 73 -6.97 -7.32 -13.23
N GLU A 74 -8.27 -7.57 -13.37
CA GLU A 74 -8.82 -8.32 -14.50
C GLU A 74 -8.49 -7.63 -15.83
N GLY A 75 -8.05 -8.42 -16.81
CA GLY A 75 -7.56 -7.91 -18.10
C GLY A 75 -6.19 -7.21 -18.03
N GLY A 76 -5.48 -7.31 -16.91
CA GLY A 76 -4.06 -6.96 -16.80
C GLY A 76 -3.14 -8.10 -17.21
N ASP A 77 -1.84 -7.94 -16.97
CA ASP A 77 -0.78 -8.92 -17.25
C ASP A 77 -0.61 -9.98 -16.14
N GLY A 78 -1.53 -10.02 -15.16
CA GLY A 78 -1.43 -10.84 -13.96
C GLY A 78 -0.55 -10.24 -12.86
N GLY A 79 0.05 -9.07 -13.10
CA GLY A 79 0.86 -8.33 -12.15
C GLY A 79 0.08 -7.22 -11.44
N PHE A 80 0.61 -6.76 -10.30
CA PHE A 80 0.20 -5.50 -9.69
C PHE A 80 1.37 -4.85 -8.97
N ALA A 81 1.30 -3.54 -8.80
CA ALA A 81 2.26 -2.79 -8.00
C ALA A 81 1.56 -1.76 -7.11
N LEU A 82 2.09 -1.64 -5.90
CA LEU A 82 1.79 -0.63 -4.90
C LEU A 82 3.08 0.14 -4.63
N HIS A 83 3.00 1.45 -4.59
CA HIS A 83 4.07 2.30 -4.06
C HIS A 83 3.47 3.29 -3.07
N ALA A 84 4.11 3.41 -1.91
CA ALA A 84 3.75 4.37 -0.90
C ALA A 84 4.97 5.19 -0.49
N ARG A 85 4.77 6.50 -0.39
CA ARG A 85 5.69 7.39 0.34
C ARG A 85 5.12 7.59 1.73
N ILE A 86 5.94 7.35 2.73
CA ILE A 86 5.59 7.49 4.13
C ILE A 86 6.50 8.56 4.72
N GLU A 87 5.91 9.56 5.36
CA GLU A 87 6.61 10.50 6.21
C GLU A 87 6.50 9.98 7.64
N GLY A 88 7.58 10.10 8.43
CA GLY A 88 7.55 9.73 9.85
C GLY A 88 8.71 10.32 10.65
N PRO A 89 8.83 9.98 11.95
CA PRO A 89 9.86 10.52 12.83
C PRO A 89 11.30 10.19 12.39
N GLU A 90 11.49 9.06 11.71
CA GLU A 90 12.79 8.62 11.17
C GLU A 90 13.08 9.18 9.78
N GLY A 91 12.22 10.07 9.28
CA GLY A 91 12.31 10.67 7.95
C GLY A 91 11.35 10.02 6.95
N GLN A 92 11.57 10.36 5.68
CA GLN A 92 10.78 9.85 4.56
C GLN A 92 11.29 8.46 4.14
N VAL A 93 10.37 7.55 3.83
CA VAL A 93 10.67 6.27 3.17
C VAL A 93 9.73 6.04 2.00
N GLU A 94 10.24 5.35 0.98
CA GLU A 94 9.44 4.83 -0.13
C GLU A 94 9.36 3.31 -0.07
N ILE A 95 8.15 2.77 0.01
CA ILE A 95 7.88 1.32 0.03
C ILE A 95 7.17 0.95 -1.27
N GLY A 96 7.79 0.09 -2.07
CA GLY A 96 7.19 -0.56 -3.23
C GLY A 96 6.89 -2.03 -2.95
N THR A 97 5.72 -2.54 -3.34
CA THR A 97 5.42 -3.97 -3.23
C THR A 97 4.46 -4.43 -4.31
N GLY A 98 4.61 -5.67 -4.75
CA GLY A 98 3.80 -6.21 -5.84
C GLY A 98 4.22 -7.59 -6.29
N ILE A 99 3.59 -8.05 -7.35
CA ILE A 99 3.98 -9.24 -8.10
C ILE A 99 4.22 -8.86 -9.56
N SER A 100 5.14 -9.55 -10.22
CA SER A 100 5.37 -9.36 -11.65
C SER A 100 4.29 -10.07 -12.46
N GLY A 101 3.85 -9.45 -13.55
CA GLY A 101 2.97 -10.10 -14.52
C GLY A 101 3.74 -11.12 -15.37
N GLY A 102 3.02 -12.04 -16.01
CA GLY A 102 3.60 -13.04 -16.91
C GLY A 102 4.32 -14.22 -16.25
N ASP A 103 4.58 -14.18 -14.94
CA ASP A 103 4.97 -15.38 -14.19
C ASP A 103 3.76 -16.33 -14.19
N ALA A 104 3.95 -17.62 -14.55
CA ALA A 104 2.90 -18.61 -14.45
C ALA A 104 2.29 -18.52 -13.04
N ALA A 105 0.95 -18.43 -12.96
CA ALA A 105 0.23 -18.08 -11.74
C ALA A 105 0.82 -18.78 -10.50
N GLY A 106 1.61 -18.05 -9.70
CA GLY A 106 2.22 -18.54 -8.46
C GLY A 106 3.75 -18.71 -8.44
N GLU A 107 4.49 -18.53 -9.53
CA GLU A 107 5.96 -18.67 -9.52
C GLU A 107 6.68 -17.41 -9.00
N GLY A 108 6.09 -16.23 -9.19
CA GLY A 108 6.59 -14.96 -8.66
C GLY A 108 6.04 -14.66 -7.26
N GLY A 109 6.85 -14.87 -6.23
CA GLY A 109 6.52 -14.41 -4.87
C GLY A 109 6.36 -12.89 -4.80
N ARG A 110 5.66 -12.41 -3.76
CA ARG A 110 5.52 -10.98 -3.48
C ARG A 110 6.89 -10.32 -3.30
N LYS A 111 7.18 -9.31 -4.13
CA LYS A 111 8.41 -8.51 -4.06
C LYS A 111 8.15 -7.27 -3.21
N VAL A 112 9.17 -6.84 -2.48
CA VAL A 112 9.18 -5.62 -1.66
C VAL A 112 10.46 -4.85 -1.96
N ARG A 113 10.35 -3.53 -2.08
CA ARG A 113 11.48 -2.60 -2.19
C ARG A 113 11.31 -1.48 -1.17
N ILE A 114 12.39 -1.10 -0.51
CA ILE A 114 12.46 0.02 0.42
C ILE A 114 13.52 0.98 -0.11
N ASN A 115 13.15 2.26 -0.32
CA ASN A 115 13.98 3.28 -0.95
C ASN A 115 14.62 2.81 -2.27
N GLY A 116 13.84 2.08 -3.06
CA GLY A 116 14.28 1.54 -4.34
C GLY A 116 15.19 0.32 -4.25
N ALA A 117 15.63 -0.14 -3.07
CA ALA A 117 16.42 -1.37 -2.90
C ALA A 117 15.51 -2.58 -2.58
N PRO A 118 15.81 -3.81 -3.07
CA PRO A 118 15.07 -5.01 -2.67
C PRO A 118 15.16 -5.24 -1.15
N ALA A 119 14.02 -5.48 -0.49
CA ALA A 119 13.99 -5.88 0.92
C ALA A 119 14.31 -7.37 1.07
N ARG A 120 14.80 -7.76 2.26
CA ARG A 120 15.11 -9.18 2.57
C ARG A 120 13.83 -9.97 2.82
N SER A 121 12.85 -9.32 3.42
CA SER A 121 11.56 -9.89 3.74
C SER A 121 10.46 -8.82 3.68
N ALA A 122 9.20 -9.26 3.74
CA ALA A 122 8.08 -8.34 3.92
C ALA A 122 8.08 -7.70 5.32
N GLU A 123 8.70 -8.35 6.33
CA GLU A 123 8.77 -7.85 7.71
C GLU A 123 9.57 -6.54 7.82
N ASP A 124 10.53 -6.32 6.92
CA ASP A 124 11.35 -5.10 6.85
C ASP A 124 10.47 -3.82 6.71
N MET A 125 9.22 -3.92 6.21
CA MET A 125 8.29 -2.78 6.16
C MET A 125 7.84 -2.30 7.55
N LEU A 126 7.84 -3.18 8.56
CA LEU A 126 7.34 -2.89 9.91
C LEU A 126 8.23 -1.94 10.70
N GLU A 127 9.46 -1.70 10.22
CA GLU A 127 10.34 -0.63 10.71
C GLU A 127 9.73 0.76 10.46
N TRP A 128 8.95 0.90 9.39
CA TRP A 128 8.47 2.19 8.90
C TRP A 128 6.98 2.43 9.12
N LEU A 129 6.17 1.38 8.95
CA LEU A 129 4.72 1.48 9.04
C LEU A 129 4.13 0.25 9.73
N ARG A 130 3.29 0.51 10.73
CA ARG A 130 2.45 -0.50 11.37
C ARG A 130 1.00 -0.09 11.22
N VAL A 131 0.18 -0.98 10.68
CA VAL A 131 -1.24 -0.73 10.44
C VAL A 131 -2.05 -1.53 11.44
N VAL A 132 -2.95 -0.84 12.14
CA VAL A 132 -3.95 -1.45 13.03
C VAL A 132 -5.32 -1.23 12.43
N TRP A 133 -6.11 -2.30 12.35
CA TRP A 133 -7.50 -2.26 11.90
C TRP A 133 -8.41 -2.25 13.12
N LEU A 134 -9.26 -1.24 13.22
CA LEU A 134 -10.29 -1.13 14.25
C LEU A 134 -11.63 -1.48 13.61
N THR A 135 -12.32 -2.48 14.16
CA THR A 135 -13.60 -3.01 13.67
C THR A 135 -14.60 -3.09 14.80
#